data_AF-A0A351FZ31-F1
#
_entry.id   AF-A0A351FZ31-F1
#
_cell.length_a   1.000
_cell.length_b   1.000
_cell.length_c   1.000
_cell.angle_alpha   90.00
_cell.angle_beta   90.00
_cell.angle_gamma   90.00
#
_symmetry.space_group_name_H-M   'P 1'
#
loop_
_entity.id
_entity.type
_entity.pdbx_description
1 polymer ?
#
loop_
_entity_poly.entity_id
_entity_poly.type
_entity_poly.pdbx_seq_one_letter_code
_entity_poly.pdbx_strand_id
1 'polypeptide(L)'
;MSALNRRSFLRGAAGATLSLPWLESIASAANAASPPQRLAIYYVPIGVVRRSFFPGEAETEVPKFRGFLGGKREQPDLYKPGYQPIVWTPTLEPLRKVRDHVTLITGLDRVYQNGTDVHAQCGSCFLSSAAPYEIKSSAWPLNRTLDHVVADHVGDATPFRSLEFSCNSHKDNVESIYFDNISWYGTGH
;
A
#
# COMPACT_ATOMS: atom_id res chain seq x y z
N MET A 1 -42.51 20.44 -46.08
CA MET A 1 -41.48 20.20 -45.04
C MET A 1 -42.19 20.15 -43.69
N SER A 2 -42.12 19.03 -42.97
CA SER A 2 -42.75 18.90 -41.66
C SER A 2 -41.94 19.69 -40.63
N ALA A 3 -42.57 20.64 -39.94
CA ALA A 3 -41.93 21.44 -38.90
C ALA A 3 -41.61 20.56 -37.68
N LEU A 4 -40.37 20.60 -37.20
CA LEU A 4 -39.93 19.92 -35.99
C LEU A 4 -40.78 20.39 -34.78
N ASN A 5 -41.56 19.47 -34.21
CA ASN A 5 -42.39 19.72 -33.03
C ASN A 5 -41.50 19.88 -31.78
N ARG A 6 -41.72 20.93 -30.98
CA ARG A 6 -41.06 21.16 -29.67
C ARG A 6 -41.05 19.92 -28.78
N ARG A 7 -42.13 19.14 -28.77
CA ARG A 7 -42.22 17.91 -27.96
C ARG A 7 -41.25 16.83 -28.45
N SER A 8 -41.06 16.70 -29.76
CA SER A 8 -40.10 15.76 -30.34
C SER A 8 -38.66 16.21 -30.08
N PHE A 9 -38.40 17.52 -30.17
CA PHE A 9 -37.09 18.09 -29.82
C PHE A 9 -36.74 17.86 -28.35
N LEU A 10 -37.66 18.16 -27.42
CA LEU A 10 -37.42 17.98 -25.98
C LEU A 10 -37.24 16.51 -25.61
N ARG A 11 -37.98 15.57 -26.20
CA ARG A 11 -37.79 14.14 -25.94
C ARG A 11 -36.44 13.63 -26.44
N GLY A 12 -35.99 14.08 -27.61
CA GLY A 12 -34.68 13.71 -28.14
C GLY A 12 -33.53 14.34 -27.34
N ALA A 13 -33.61 15.65 -27.09
CA ALA A 13 -32.58 16.39 -26.36
C ALA A 13 -32.47 15.95 -24.90
N ALA A 14 -33.58 15.81 -24.17
CA ALA A 14 -33.56 15.35 -22.79
C ALA A 14 -33.04 13.91 -22.67
N GLY A 15 -33.42 13.03 -23.58
CA GLY A 15 -32.92 11.66 -23.63
C GLY A 15 -31.41 11.61 -23.83
N ALA A 16 -30.89 12.40 -24.78
CA ALA A 16 -29.45 12.50 -25.03
C ALA A 16 -28.68 13.07 -23.82
N THR A 17 -29.19 14.12 -23.17
CA THR A 17 -28.54 14.71 -21.99
C THR A 17 -28.56 13.80 -20.77
N LEU A 18 -29.58 12.94 -20.62
CA LEU A 18 -29.66 11.98 -19.53
C LEU A 18 -28.76 10.76 -19.78
N SER A 19 -28.51 10.39 -21.03
CA SER A 19 -27.62 9.29 -21.40
C SER A 19 -26.15 9.70 -21.51
N LEU A 20 -25.86 11.00 -21.71
CA LEU A 20 -24.50 11.53 -21.88
C LEU A 20 -23.54 11.10 -20.75
N PRO A 21 -23.92 11.16 -19.45
CA PRO A 21 -23.04 10.75 -18.34
C PRO A 21 -22.68 9.25 -18.32
N TRP A 22 -23.33 8.42 -19.15
CA TRP A 22 -23.05 6.98 -19.27
C TRP A 22 -22.22 6.65 -20.52
N LEU A 23 -21.83 7.64 -21.32
CA LEU A 23 -20.99 7.50 -22.50
C LEU A 23 -19.62 8.20 -22.34
N GLU A 24 -19.13 8.33 -21.11
CA GLU A 24 -17.82 8.91 -20.78
C GLU A 24 -16.67 8.22 -21.55
N SER A 25 -16.84 6.96 -21.96
CA SER A 25 -15.87 6.21 -22.76
C SER A 25 -15.78 6.64 -24.24
N ILE A 26 -16.74 7.43 -24.74
CA ILE A 26 -16.84 7.90 -26.14
C ILE A 26 -16.59 9.42 -26.24
N ALA A 27 -16.46 10.11 -25.11
CA ALA A 27 -16.08 11.52 -25.10
C ALA A 27 -14.66 11.67 -25.67
N SER A 28 -14.53 12.46 -26.73
CA SER A 28 -13.22 12.92 -27.19
C SER A 28 -12.61 13.77 -26.08
N ALA A 29 -11.51 13.32 -25.51
CA ALA A 29 -10.84 14.01 -24.41
C ALA A 29 -10.51 15.45 -24.84
N ALA A 30 -11.15 16.43 -24.20
CA ALA A 30 -10.65 17.80 -24.18
C ALA A 30 -9.20 17.75 -23.67
N ASN A 31 -8.28 18.47 -24.34
CA ASN A 31 -6.83 18.56 -24.09
C ASN A 31 -6.33 17.55 -23.07
N ALA A 32 -5.71 16.45 -23.54
CA ALA A 32 -5.20 15.36 -22.73
C ALA A 32 -4.57 15.88 -21.43
N ALA A 33 -5.37 15.87 -20.35
CA ALA A 33 -4.88 16.17 -19.03
C ALA A 33 -3.74 15.19 -18.76
N SER A 34 -2.65 15.69 -18.18
CA SER A 34 -1.54 14.83 -17.76
C SER A 34 -2.11 13.64 -16.98
N PRO A 35 -1.67 12.39 -17.25
CA PRO A 35 -2.18 11.23 -16.53
C PRO A 35 -2.11 11.46 -15.02
N PRO A 36 -3.16 11.10 -14.25
CA PRO A 36 -3.16 11.30 -12.82
C PRO A 36 -1.97 10.57 -12.20
N GLN A 37 -1.21 11.28 -11.37
CA GLN A 37 -0.14 10.67 -10.59
C GLN A 37 -0.74 9.72 -9.56
N ARG A 38 -0.13 8.54 -9.41
CA ARG A 38 -0.58 7.51 -8.47
C ARG A 38 0.59 7.08 -7.61
N LEU A 39 0.30 6.85 -6.33
CA LEU A 39 1.21 6.18 -5.42
C LEU A 39 0.85 4.69 -5.40
N ALA A 40 1.84 3.83 -5.62
CA ALA A 40 1.71 2.39 -5.42
C ALA A 40 2.61 1.98 -4.26
N ILE A 41 2.03 1.22 -3.33
CA ILE A 41 2.72 0.72 -2.14
C ILE A 41 2.65 -0.79 -2.19
N TYR A 42 3.81 -1.44 -2.12
CA TYR A 42 3.90 -2.89 -2.08
C TYR A 42 4.41 -3.31 -0.72
N TYR A 43 3.71 -4.27 -0.13
CA TYR A 43 4.05 -4.81 1.18
C TYR A 43 4.43 -6.28 1.04
N VAL A 44 5.61 -6.63 1.56
CA VAL A 44 6.13 -8.00 1.57
C VAL A 44 6.41 -8.38 3.03
N PRO A 45 5.40 -8.90 3.75
CA PRO A 45 5.53 -9.25 5.15
C PRO A 45 6.42 -10.49 5.35
N ILE A 46 6.96 -10.61 6.57
CA ILE A 46 7.37 -11.89 7.20
C ILE A 46 8.60 -12.57 6.59
N GLY A 47 9.05 -12.22 5.38
CA GLY A 47 10.34 -12.70 4.91
C GLY A 47 10.72 -12.33 3.49
N VAL A 48 12.02 -12.20 3.32
CA VAL A 48 12.71 -12.20 2.02
C VAL A 48 13.85 -13.21 2.12
N VAL A 49 14.34 -13.68 0.97
CA VAL A 49 15.58 -14.48 0.93
C VAL A 49 16.75 -13.56 1.27
N ARG A 50 17.12 -13.53 2.56
CA ARG A 50 18.02 -12.50 3.08
C ARG A 50 19.38 -12.45 2.37
N ARG A 51 19.96 -13.63 2.06
CA ARG A 51 21.25 -13.75 1.38
C ARG A 51 21.29 -13.09 0.00
N SER A 52 20.15 -12.98 -0.67
CA SER A 52 20.04 -12.34 -1.98
C SER A 52 19.44 -10.93 -1.92
N PHE A 53 18.82 -10.55 -0.79
CA PHE A 53 18.19 -9.25 -0.61
C PHE A 53 19.15 -8.25 0.04
N PHE A 54 19.76 -8.63 1.17
CA PHE A 54 20.56 -7.71 1.97
C PHE A 54 22.05 -7.76 1.63
N PRO A 55 22.71 -6.60 1.50
CA PRO A 55 24.15 -6.53 1.26
C PRO A 55 24.93 -7.18 2.40
N GLY A 56 25.98 -7.94 2.06
CA GLY A 56 26.83 -8.62 3.04
C GLY A 56 26.27 -9.92 3.61
N GLU A 57 25.04 -10.32 3.25
CA GLU A 57 24.43 -11.55 3.77
C GLU A 57 24.60 -12.78 2.87
N ALA A 58 25.19 -12.66 1.69
CA ALA A 58 25.32 -13.77 0.72
C ALA A 58 25.92 -15.06 1.33
N GLU A 59 27.00 -14.89 2.09
CA GLU A 59 27.74 -15.98 2.73
C GLU A 59 27.35 -16.21 4.20
N THR A 60 26.28 -15.57 4.68
CA THR A 60 25.85 -15.76 6.08
C THR A 60 25.29 -17.16 6.29
N GLU A 61 25.79 -17.84 7.33
CA GLU A 61 25.23 -19.12 7.75
C GLU A 61 23.78 -18.95 8.21
N VAL A 62 22.91 -19.85 7.75
CA VAL A 62 21.51 -19.83 8.18
C VAL A 62 21.44 -20.31 9.63
N PRO A 63 20.92 -19.49 10.54
CA PRO A 63 20.75 -19.92 11.93
C PRO A 63 19.85 -21.14 12.00
N LYS A 64 20.25 -22.14 12.77
CA LYS A 64 19.38 -23.28 13.09
C LYS A 64 18.16 -22.78 13.87
N PHE A 65 16.97 -23.24 13.50
CA PHE A 65 15.74 -22.94 14.23
C PHE A 65 15.88 -23.41 15.70
N ARG A 66 15.69 -22.49 16.65
CA ARG A 66 15.81 -22.75 18.10
C ARG A 66 14.45 -22.90 18.79
N GLY A 67 13.37 -23.13 18.03
CA GLY A 67 12.00 -23.18 18.55
C GLY A 67 11.33 -21.81 18.64
N PHE A 68 10.01 -21.80 18.79
CA PHE A 68 9.20 -20.58 18.91
C PHE A 68 9.46 -19.76 20.18
N LEU A 69 10.06 -20.39 21.21
CA LEU A 69 10.47 -19.76 22.47
C LEU A 69 11.97 -19.47 22.53
N GLY A 70 12.71 -19.68 21.43
CA GLY A 70 14.18 -19.67 21.37
C GLY A 70 14.87 -18.33 21.61
N GLY A 71 14.16 -17.34 22.17
CA GLY A 71 14.67 -15.99 22.45
C GLY A 71 14.85 -15.13 21.20
N LYS A 72 15.19 -13.85 21.41
CA LYS A 72 15.56 -12.95 20.31
C LYS A 72 16.85 -13.44 19.66
N ARG A 73 16.86 -13.51 18.33
CA ARG A 73 18.11 -13.67 17.59
C ARG A 73 18.97 -12.45 17.86
N GLU A 74 20.19 -12.66 18.35
CA GLU A 74 21.23 -11.63 18.26
C GLU A 74 21.51 -11.42 16.77
N GLN A 75 20.93 -10.37 16.21
CA GLN A 75 21.31 -9.87 14.91
C GLN A 75 22.11 -8.59 15.17
N PRO A 76 23.34 -8.48 14.63
CA PRO A 76 24.01 -7.20 14.62
C PRO A 76 23.09 -6.17 13.96
N ASP A 77 23.12 -4.94 14.45
CA ASP A 77 22.37 -3.82 13.87
C ASP A 77 23.03 -3.42 12.54
N LEU A 78 22.83 -4.26 11.53
CA LEU A 78 23.49 -4.17 10.23
C LEU A 78 22.94 -3.02 9.38
N TYR A 79 21.74 -2.53 9.70
CA TYR A 79 21.03 -1.57 8.85
C TYR A 79 20.71 -0.30 9.64
N LYS A 80 21.47 0.75 9.34
CA LYS A 80 21.24 2.06 9.93
C LYS A 80 19.93 2.65 9.42
N PRO A 81 19.09 3.23 10.30
CA PRO A 81 17.89 3.93 9.90
C PRO A 81 18.18 5.04 8.87
N GLY A 82 17.39 5.10 7.81
CA GLY A 82 17.40 6.19 6.84
C GLY A 82 17.91 5.82 5.45
N TYR A 83 18.26 6.84 4.67
CA TYR A 83 18.73 6.71 3.29
C TYR A 83 20.06 5.97 3.23
N GLN A 84 20.12 4.95 2.36
CA GLN A 84 21.34 4.19 2.11
C GLN A 84 21.67 4.17 0.61
N PRO A 85 22.96 4.22 0.22
CA PRO A 85 23.37 3.88 -1.12
C PRO A 85 22.92 2.45 -1.46
N ILE A 86 22.35 2.27 -2.66
CA ILE A 86 21.89 0.96 -3.11
C ILE A 86 23.10 0.11 -3.47
N VAL A 87 23.23 -1.05 -2.82
CA VAL A 87 24.09 -2.14 -3.26
C VAL A 87 23.21 -3.12 -4.03
N TRP A 88 23.57 -3.36 -5.29
CA TRP A 88 22.78 -4.19 -6.21
C TRP A 88 22.98 -5.68 -5.90
N THR A 89 22.20 -6.19 -4.96
CA THR A 89 22.12 -7.61 -4.63
C THR A 89 21.32 -8.36 -5.70
N PRO A 90 21.40 -9.70 -5.80
CA PRO A 90 20.66 -10.45 -6.82
C PRO A 90 19.15 -10.16 -6.84
N THR A 91 18.53 -9.90 -5.68
CA THR A 91 17.11 -9.52 -5.61
C THR A 91 16.84 -8.09 -6.07
N LEU A 92 17.80 -7.17 -5.91
CA LEU A 92 17.65 -5.76 -6.30
C LEU A 92 18.17 -5.46 -7.72
N GLU A 93 18.99 -6.33 -8.32
CA GLU A 93 19.57 -6.17 -9.66
C GLU A 93 18.54 -5.82 -10.75
N PRO A 94 17.32 -6.39 -10.78
CA PRO A 94 16.32 -6.02 -11.78
C PRO A 94 15.94 -4.52 -11.77
N LEU A 95 16.07 -3.85 -10.62
CA LEU A 95 15.77 -2.42 -10.46
C LEU A 95 16.89 -1.51 -10.99
N ARG A 96 18.07 -2.05 -11.33
CA ARG A 96 19.24 -1.25 -11.75
C ARG A 96 18.99 -0.39 -12.98
N LYS A 97 18.07 -0.81 -13.85
CA LYS A 97 17.66 -0.06 -15.06
C LYS A 97 16.97 1.27 -14.73
N VAL A 98 16.37 1.37 -13.54
CA VAL A 98 15.62 2.55 -13.07
C VAL A 98 16.27 3.17 -11.83
N ARG A 99 17.58 2.95 -11.61
CA ARG A 99 18.31 3.37 -10.41
C ARG A 99 18.14 4.84 -10.03
N ASP A 100 18.00 5.73 -11.01
CA ASP A 100 17.86 7.18 -10.78
C ASP A 100 16.47 7.55 -10.22
N HIS A 101 15.56 6.57 -10.18
CA HIS A 101 14.20 6.67 -9.64
C HIS A 101 13.97 5.76 -8.42
N VAL A 102 15.02 5.08 -7.93
CA VAL A 102 14.92 4.18 -6.78
C VAL A 102 15.69 4.77 -5.61
N THR A 103 15.04 4.81 -4.46
CA THR A 103 15.66 5.19 -3.20
C THR A 103 15.50 4.05 -2.21
N LEU A 104 16.59 3.68 -1.54
CA LEU A 104 16.58 2.67 -0.50
C LEU A 104 16.62 3.33 0.87
N ILE A 105 15.61 3.03 1.68
CA ILE A 105 15.52 3.42 3.08
C ILE A 105 15.52 2.13 3.89
N THR A 106 16.46 1.99 4.82
CA THR A 106 16.59 0.79 5.66
C THR A 106 16.58 1.17 7.14
N GLY A 107 16.66 0.17 8.01
CA GLY A 107 16.72 0.35 9.46
C GLY A 107 15.48 1.00 10.07
N LEU A 108 14.37 1.07 9.33
CA LEU A 108 13.09 1.46 9.90
C LEU A 108 12.57 0.27 10.72
N ASP A 109 12.51 0.47 12.03
CA ASP A 109 11.97 -0.48 12.97
C ASP A 109 10.92 0.21 13.84
N ARG A 110 10.01 -0.58 14.39
CA ARG A 110 9.04 -0.12 15.39
C ARG A 110 9.14 -0.95 16.64
N VAL A 111 8.80 -0.34 17.78
CA VAL A 111 8.70 -1.07 19.03
C VAL A 111 7.47 -2.00 18.98
N TYR A 112 7.71 -3.30 19.14
CA TYR A 112 6.63 -4.28 19.23
C TYR A 112 5.78 -4.02 20.49
N GLN A 113 4.46 -3.95 20.31
CA GLN A 113 3.50 -3.87 21.41
C GLN A 113 3.07 -5.28 21.81
N ASN A 114 3.36 -5.66 23.04
CA ASN A 114 3.05 -6.99 23.57
C ASN A 114 1.54 -7.19 23.68
N GLY A 115 1.09 -8.44 23.51
CA GLY A 115 -0.32 -8.83 23.70
C GLY A 115 -1.11 -8.96 22.40
N THR A 116 -0.46 -8.85 21.25
CA THR A 116 -1.07 -9.08 19.93
C THR A 116 -0.27 -10.08 19.11
N ASP A 117 -0.87 -10.66 18.07
CA ASP A 117 -0.10 -11.50 17.14
C ASP A 117 1.00 -10.69 16.44
N VAL A 118 2.17 -11.30 16.28
CA VAL A 118 3.36 -10.65 15.69
C VAL A 118 3.21 -10.42 14.20
N HIS A 119 2.55 -11.33 13.49
CA HIS A 119 2.39 -11.24 12.04
C HIS A 119 1.34 -10.18 11.70
N ALA A 120 0.24 -10.15 12.42
CA ALA A 120 -0.78 -9.13 12.31
C ALA A 120 -0.26 -7.73 12.70
N GLN A 121 0.68 -7.59 13.64
CA GLN A 121 1.22 -6.27 13.97
C GLN A 121 2.13 -5.74 12.86
N CYS A 122 2.79 -6.62 12.10
CA CYS A 122 3.57 -6.22 10.94
C CYS A 122 2.69 -5.56 9.87
N GLY A 123 1.50 -6.12 9.59
CA GLY A 123 0.57 -5.60 8.58
C GLY A 123 -0.17 -4.35 9.08
N SER A 124 -0.90 -4.48 10.18
CA SER A 124 -1.74 -3.41 10.73
C SER A 124 -0.98 -2.12 11.10
N CYS A 125 0.30 -2.20 11.44
CA CYS A 125 1.10 -1.02 11.78
C CYS A 125 1.92 -0.47 10.61
N PHE A 126 1.92 -1.12 9.45
CA PHE A 126 2.65 -0.65 8.28
C PHE A 126 2.12 0.72 7.86
N LEU A 127 3.01 1.68 7.60
CA LEU A 127 2.67 3.07 7.21
C LEU A 127 1.83 3.87 8.21
N SER A 128 1.64 3.35 9.42
CA SER A 128 1.01 4.08 10.51
C SER A 128 2.05 4.67 11.45
N SER A 129 1.80 5.89 11.93
CA SER A 129 2.66 6.57 12.91
C SER A 129 2.24 6.34 14.37
N ALA A 130 1.28 5.44 14.62
CA ALA A 130 0.79 5.15 15.96
C ALA A 130 1.89 4.60 16.88
N ALA A 131 2.12 5.30 17.99
CA ALA A 131 3.08 4.88 19.00
C ALA A 131 2.53 3.67 19.78
N PRO A 132 3.42 2.80 20.32
CA PRO A 132 2.99 1.70 21.19
C PRO A 132 2.13 2.22 22.35
N TYR A 133 1.01 1.55 22.58
CA TYR A 133 0.02 1.83 23.62
C TYR A 133 -0.64 3.21 23.54
N GLU A 134 -0.48 3.96 22.44
CA GLU A 134 -1.13 5.25 22.24
C GLU A 134 -2.65 5.08 22.21
N ILE A 135 -3.12 4.11 21.43
CA ILE A 135 -4.54 3.82 21.24
C ILE A 135 -5.04 3.00 22.43
N LYS A 136 -5.85 3.60 23.30
CA LYS A 136 -6.36 2.94 24.52
C LYS A 136 -7.54 1.99 24.27
N SER A 137 -8.26 2.19 23.17
CA SER A 137 -9.44 1.40 22.80
C SER A 137 -9.10 0.12 22.01
N SER A 138 -7.85 -0.04 21.58
CA SER A 138 -7.41 -1.16 20.75
C SER A 138 -6.08 -1.71 21.28
N ALA A 139 -5.91 -3.02 21.20
CA ALA A 139 -4.61 -3.65 21.45
C ALA A 139 -3.60 -3.38 20.32
N TRP A 140 -4.08 -2.90 19.16
CA TRP A 140 -3.26 -2.64 17.98
C TRP A 140 -2.85 -1.16 17.91
N PRO A 141 -1.54 -0.86 17.78
CA PRO A 141 -1.06 0.50 17.54
C PRO A 141 -1.23 0.85 16.06
N LEU A 142 -2.49 1.14 15.67
CA LEU A 142 -2.88 1.53 14.32
C LEU A 142 -3.59 2.88 14.34
N ASN A 143 -3.35 3.66 13.30
CA ASN A 143 -3.93 4.96 13.02
C ASN A 143 -3.83 5.21 11.51
N ARG A 144 -4.41 6.32 11.06
CA ARG A 144 -4.44 6.76 9.68
C ARG A 144 -3.12 6.53 8.93
N THR A 145 -3.18 5.79 7.84
CA THR A 145 -2.01 5.37 7.06
C THR A 145 -1.60 6.40 6.00
N LEU A 146 -0.34 6.31 5.58
CA LEU A 146 0.28 7.23 4.61
C LEU A 146 -0.49 7.34 3.28
N ASP A 147 -1.05 6.25 2.78
CA ASP A 147 -1.82 6.24 1.53
C ASP A 147 -3.05 7.15 1.62
N HIS A 148 -3.76 7.15 2.76
CA HIS A 148 -4.87 8.06 3.00
C HIS A 148 -4.42 9.52 3.13
N VAL A 149 -3.27 9.77 3.77
CA VAL A 149 -2.68 11.13 3.83
C VAL A 149 -2.35 11.64 2.44
N VAL A 150 -1.77 10.80 1.58
CA VAL A 150 -1.47 11.16 0.18
C VAL A 150 -2.76 11.34 -0.62
N ALA A 151 -3.75 10.48 -0.43
CA ALA A 151 -5.04 10.56 -1.11
C ALA A 151 -5.82 11.85 -0.81
N ASP A 152 -5.58 12.54 0.31
CA ASP A 152 -6.11 13.89 0.59
C ASP A 152 -5.59 14.96 -0.36
N HIS A 153 -4.45 14.73 -0.98
CA HIS A 153 -3.82 15.71 -1.86
C HIS A 153 -3.97 15.37 -3.35
N VAL A 154 -4.07 14.08 -3.71
CA VAL A 154 -4.06 13.64 -5.11
C VAL A 154 -5.23 12.74 -5.50
N GLY A 155 -6.11 12.38 -4.57
CA GLY A 155 -7.17 11.40 -4.78
C GLY A 155 -8.38 11.90 -5.58
N ASP A 156 -8.50 13.20 -5.85
CA ASP A 156 -9.67 13.80 -6.51
C ASP A 156 -9.69 13.60 -8.04
N ALA A 157 -8.57 13.15 -8.61
CA ALA A 157 -8.42 12.91 -10.05
C ALA A 157 -8.78 11.47 -10.47
N THR A 158 -9.19 10.61 -9.54
CA THR A 158 -9.56 9.21 -9.79
C THR A 158 -10.86 8.84 -9.09
N PRO A 159 -11.65 7.86 -9.60
CA PRO A 159 -12.90 7.46 -8.96
C PRO A 159 -12.75 6.94 -7.52
N PHE A 160 -11.59 6.36 -7.22
CA PHE A 160 -11.22 5.90 -5.89
C PHE A 160 -10.02 6.70 -5.39
N ARG A 161 -10.10 7.20 -4.15
CA ARG A 161 -9.05 8.00 -3.52
C ARG A 161 -7.88 7.16 -3.04
N SER A 162 -8.18 5.99 -2.48
CA SER A 162 -7.24 4.91 -2.14
C SER A 162 -7.89 3.58 -2.46
N LEU A 163 -7.10 2.58 -2.84
CA LEU A 163 -7.55 1.23 -3.13
C LEU A 163 -6.51 0.23 -2.63
N GLU A 164 -6.96 -0.67 -1.76
CA GLU A 164 -6.15 -1.75 -1.22
C GLU A 164 -6.42 -3.05 -1.96
N PHE A 165 -5.36 -3.80 -2.24
CA PHE A 165 -5.42 -5.14 -2.81
C PHE A 165 -4.71 -6.12 -1.89
N SER A 166 -5.33 -7.26 -1.64
CA SER A 166 -4.74 -8.36 -0.90
C SER A 166 -4.57 -9.58 -1.79
N CYS A 167 -3.51 -10.35 -1.55
CA CYS A 167 -3.31 -11.67 -2.14
C CYS A 167 -4.11 -12.76 -1.41
N ASN A 168 -4.74 -12.43 -0.28
CA ASN A 168 -5.57 -13.36 0.47
C ASN A 168 -6.98 -13.46 -0.12
N SER A 169 -7.56 -14.66 -0.01
CA SER A 169 -8.88 -14.94 -0.56
C SER A 169 -9.97 -14.38 0.34
N HIS A 170 -10.84 -13.52 -0.19
CA HIS A 170 -12.02 -13.02 0.51
C HIS A 170 -13.03 -14.10 0.97
N LYS A 171 -12.88 -15.34 0.46
CA LYS A 171 -13.79 -16.47 0.78
C LYS A 171 -13.32 -17.31 1.95
N ASP A 172 -12.06 -17.18 2.34
CA ASP A 172 -11.40 -18.02 3.34
C ASP A 172 -10.56 -17.14 4.26
N ASN A 173 -11.24 -16.20 4.93
CA ASN A 173 -10.64 -15.26 5.86
C ASN A 173 -10.31 -15.96 7.19
N VAL A 174 -9.26 -16.79 7.18
CA VAL A 174 -8.72 -17.42 8.38
C VAL A 174 -7.96 -16.40 9.24
N GLU A 175 -7.34 -15.42 8.60
CA GLU A 175 -6.54 -14.41 9.25
C GLU A 175 -7.37 -13.23 9.75
N SER A 176 -6.84 -12.51 10.73
CA SER A 176 -7.51 -11.33 11.26
C SER A 176 -7.45 -10.16 10.26
N ILE A 177 -8.38 -9.21 10.38
CA ILE A 177 -8.32 -7.96 9.60
C ILE A 177 -7.00 -7.20 9.78
N TYR A 178 -6.32 -7.39 10.91
CA TYR A 178 -5.05 -6.74 11.22
C TYR A 178 -3.87 -7.39 10.49
N PHE A 179 -4.01 -8.66 10.10
CA PHE A 179 -3.06 -9.36 9.25
C PHE A 179 -3.31 -9.07 7.78
N ASP A 180 -4.58 -9.05 7.38
CA ASP A 180 -4.98 -8.98 5.98
C ASP A 180 -4.95 -7.57 5.37
N ASN A 181 -4.89 -6.53 6.21
CA ASN A 181 -4.95 -5.13 5.77
C ASN A 181 -3.76 -4.31 6.26
N ILE A 182 -3.34 -3.37 5.41
CA ILE A 182 -2.26 -2.42 5.61
C ILE A 182 -2.71 -0.96 5.43
N SER A 183 -3.98 -0.72 5.06
CA SER A 183 -4.56 0.61 4.89
C SER A 183 -5.65 0.86 5.94
N TRP A 184 -5.56 2.00 6.65
CA TRP A 184 -6.47 2.36 7.73
C TRP A 184 -6.84 3.84 7.68
N TYR A 185 -8.12 4.18 7.69
CA TYR A 185 -8.55 5.59 7.70
C TYR A 185 -8.34 6.25 9.08
N GLY A 186 -8.38 5.46 10.17
CA GLY A 186 -8.24 5.95 11.54
C GLY A 186 -7.96 4.81 12.51
N THR A 187 -8.20 5.07 13.80
CA THR A 187 -7.93 4.12 14.91
C THR A 187 -9.04 3.08 15.13
N GLY A 188 -10.21 3.32 14.54
CA GLY A 188 -11.33 2.37 14.43
C GLY A 188 -11.57 2.09 12.95
N HIS A 189 -12.00 0.87 12.65
CA HIS A 189 -12.15 0.34 11.29
C HIS A 189 -12.88 1.30 10.35
#